data_AF-A0A960T7C1-F1
#
_entry.id   AF-A0A960T7C1-F1
#
_cell.length_a   1.000
_cell.length_b   1.000
_cell.length_c   1.000
_cell.angle_alpha   90.00
_cell.angle_beta   90.00
_cell.angle_gamma   90.00
#
_symmetry.space_group_name_H-M   'P 1'
#
loop_
_entity.id
_entity.type
_entity.pdbx_description
1 polymer ?
#
loop_
_entity_poly.entity_id
_entity_poly.type
_entity_poly.pdbx_seq_one_letter_code
_entity_poly.pdbx_strand_id
1 'polypeptide(L)' 'MERFKDRWQAGERLAEELRDYQALPGAVVLGLARGGVVTAAAVAKRLRLPLDVICPRKISAPNN' A
#
# COMPACT_ATOMS: atom_id res chain seq x y z
N MET A 1 9.83 -15.88 -10.35
CA MET A 1 9.38 -14.63 -9.70
C MET A 1 10.62 -13.97 -9.12
N GLU A 2 11.02 -12.82 -9.66
CA GLU A 2 12.20 -12.10 -9.19
C GLU A 2 11.93 -11.62 -7.75
N ARG A 3 12.85 -11.89 -6.82
CA ARG A 3 12.69 -11.51 -5.42
C ARG A 3 12.95 -10.01 -5.28
N PHE A 4 12.03 -9.28 -4.66
CA PHE A 4 12.28 -7.88 -4.32
C PHE A 4 13.41 -7.78 -3.28
N LYS A 5 14.30 -6.80 -3.46
CA LYS A 5 15.39 -6.43 -2.55
C LYS A 5 14.85 -6.03 -1.18
N ASP A 6 13.80 -5.21 -1.18
CA ASP A 6 13.18 -4.68 0.03
C ASP A 6 11.70 -4.30 -0.23
N ARG A 7 11.01 -3.86 0.83
CA ARG A 7 9.59 -3.46 0.76
C ARG A 7 9.37 -2.21 -0.08
N TRP A 8 10.40 -1.37 -0.21
CA TRP A 8 10.34 -0.13 -0.99
C TRP A 8 10.34 -0.45 -2.48
N GLN A 9 11.29 -1.27 -2.94
CA GLN A 9 11.34 -1.74 -4.33
C GLN A 9 10.06 -2.48 -4.72
N ALA A 10 9.49 -3.29 -3.81
CA ALA A 10 8.20 -3.94 -4.05
C ALA A 10 7.08 -2.91 -4.29
N GLY A 11 7.07 -1.80 -3.54
CA GLY A 11 6.09 -0.73 -3.72
C GLY A 11 6.30 0.09 -4.98
N GLU A 12 7.55 0.33 -5.39
CA GLU A 12 7.85 0.97 -6.68
C GLU A 12 7.35 0.12 -7.86
N ARG A 13 7.60 -1.19 -7.81
CA ARG A 13 7.09 -2.13 -8.82
C ARG A 13 5.56 -2.14 -8.84
N LEU A 14 4.91 -2.17 -7.67
CA LEU A 14 3.46 -2.11 -7.56
C LEU A 14 2.88 -0.80 -8.12
N ALA A 15 3.55 0.33 -7.90
CA ALA A 15 3.09 1.62 -8.41
C ALA A 15 3.08 1.68 -9.94
N GLU A 16 4.02 1.01 -10.62
CA GLU A 16 4.02 0.95 -12.09
C GLU A 16 2.79 0.23 -12.65
N GLU A 17 2.28 -0.78 -11.94
CA GLU A 17 1.06 -1.51 -12.30
C GLU A 17 -0.22 -0.75 -11.92
N LEU A 18 -0.13 0.21 -10.99
CA LEU A 18 -1.25 1.01 -10.49
C LEU A 18 -1.27 2.44 -11.07
N ARG A 19 -0.55 2.71 -12.16
CA ARG A 19 -0.42 4.07 -12.73
C ARG A 19 -1.75 4.73 -13.05
N ASP A 20 -2.74 3.95 -13.49
CA ASP A 20 -4.06 4.48 -13.87
C ASP A 20 -4.80 5.13 -12.70
N TYR A 21 -4.49 4.74 -11.46
CA TYR A 21 -5.09 5.32 -10.25
C TYR A 21 -4.57 6.73 -9.94
N GLN A 22 -3.47 7.17 -10.55
CA GLN A 22 -2.98 8.55 -10.38
C GLN A 22 -3.99 9.59 -10.88
N ALA A 23 -4.78 9.26 -11.91
CA ALA A 23 -5.77 10.16 -12.47
C ALA A 23 -7.14 10.08 -11.76
N LEU A 24 -7.31 9.16 -10.81
CA LEU A 24 -8.59 8.94 -10.13
C LEU A 24 -8.81 10.02 -9.06
N PRO A 25 -9.85 10.87 -9.19
CA PRO A 25 -10.13 11.89 -8.19
C PRO A 25 -10.46 11.26 -6.82
N GLY A 26 -9.82 11.76 -5.77
CA GLY A 26 -10.05 11.28 -4.40
C GLY A 26 -9.38 9.95 -4.05
N ALA A 27 -8.50 9.43 -4.91
CA ALA A 27 -7.72 8.24 -4.59
C ALA A 27 -6.77 8.49 -3.40
N VAL A 28 -6.65 7.50 -2.52
CA VAL A 28 -5.77 7.50 -1.35
C VAL A 28 -5.07 6.15 -1.27
N VAL A 29 -3.82 6.15 -0.82
CA VAL A 29 -3.09 4.91 -0.50
C VAL A 29 -3.15 4.68 1.00
N LEU A 30 -3.73 3.55 1.42
CA LEU A 30 -3.80 3.14 2.82
C LEU A 30 -2.79 2.02 3.11
N GLY A 31 -1.80 2.30 3.95
CA GLY A 31 -0.79 1.35 4.38
C GLY A 31 -1.22 0.53 5.59
N LEU A 32 -1.24 -0.80 5.46
CA LEU A 32 -1.50 -1.69 6.59
C LEU A 32 -0.29 -1.78 7.52
N ALA A 33 -0.47 -1.47 8.80
CA ALA A 33 0.60 -1.55 9.78
C ALA A 33 1.10 -2.99 10.02
N ARG A 34 2.40 -3.23 10.22
CA ARG A 34 3.52 -2.28 10.18
C ARG A 34 4.26 -2.28 8.83
N GLY A 35 4.60 -3.46 8.32
CA GLY A 35 5.45 -3.62 7.14
C GLY A 35 4.81 -3.08 5.85
N GLY A 36 3.48 -3.14 5.73
CA GLY A 36 2.74 -2.65 4.57
C GLY A 36 2.84 -1.13 4.40
N VAL A 37 3.13 -0.39 5.46
CA VAL A 37 3.32 1.07 5.42
C VAL A 37 4.51 1.45 4.52
N VAL A 38 5.61 0.71 4.56
CA VAL A 38 6.80 1.01 3.74
C VAL A 38 6.51 0.84 2.26
N THR A 39 5.79 -0.23 1.90
CA THR A 39 5.36 -0.48 0.52
C THR A 39 4.34 0.55 0.06
N ALA A 40 3.35 0.87 0.90
CA ALA A 40 2.35 1.91 0.62
C ALA A 40 2.99 3.29 0.42
N ALA A 41 4.01 3.65 1.22
CA ALA A 41 4.72 4.91 1.08
C ALA A 41 5.43 5.05 -0.27
N ALA A 42 6.05 3.98 -0.76
CA ALA A 42 6.66 3.97 -2.10
C ALA A 42 5.59 4.16 -3.20
N VAL A 43 4.43 3.49 -3.06
CA VAL A 43 3.31 3.65 -4.01
C VAL A 43 2.77 5.07 -4.01
N ALA A 44 2.45 5.61 -2.83
CA ALA A 44 1.93 6.96 -2.67
C ALA A 44 2.88 8.01 -3.25
N LYS A 45 4.18 7.88 -2.99
CA LYS A 45 5.21 8.75 -3.54
C LYS A 45 5.26 8.70 -5.07
N ARG A 46 5.19 7.50 -5.65
CA ARG A 46 5.31 7.31 -7.10
C ARG A 46 4.07 7.79 -7.85
N LEU A 47 2.88 7.56 -7.30
CA LEU A 47 1.60 7.98 -7.88
C LEU A 47 1.19 9.41 -7.50
N ARG A 48 1.91 10.06 -6.58
CA ARG A 48 1.58 11.38 -6.02
C ARG A 48 0.19 11.43 -5.38
N LEU A 49 -0.15 10.36 -4.68
CA LEU A 49 -1.41 10.22 -3.95
C LEU A 49 -1.19 10.45 -2.45
N PRO A 50 -2.21 10.93 -1.71
CA PRO A 50 -2.16 10.98 -0.26
C PRO A 50 -1.88 9.58 0.34
N LEU A 51 -1.09 9.54 1.41
CA LEU A 51 -0.80 8.34 2.18
C LEU A 51 -1.44 8.46 3.56
N ASP A 52 -2.10 7.40 4.00
CA ASP A 52 -2.52 7.23 5.39
C ASP A 52 -2.28 5.78 5.85
N VAL A 53 -2.41 5.50 7.15
CA VAL A 53 -2.07 4.23 7.78
C VAL A 53 -3.27 3.67 8.53
N ILE A 54 -3.51 2.36 8.36
CA ILE A 54 -4.55 1.64 9.11
C ILE A 54 -3.95 0.54 9.99
N CYS A 55 -4.48 0.45 11.20
CA CYS A 55 -4.15 -0.58 12.21
C CYS A 55 -5.41 -1.41 12.53
N PRO A 56 -5.88 -2.28 11.61
CA PRO A 56 -7.13 -2.99 11.79
C PRO A 56 -7.01 -4.09 12.85
N ARG A 57 -8.15 -4.44 13.43
CA ARG A 57 -8.32 -5.56 14.35
C ARG A 57 -9.36 -6.51 13.77
N LYS A 58 -9.03 -7.80 13.70
CA LYS A 58 -10.01 -8.83 13.34
C LYS A 58 -10.97 -9.02 14.51
N ILE A 59 -12.27 -8.97 14.25
CA ILE A 59 -13.30 -9.43 15.19
C ILE A 59 -13.60 -10.88 14.82
N SER A 60 -13.41 -11.80 15.76
CA SER A 60 -13.74 -13.22 15.57
C SER A 60 -15.23 -13.47 15.80
N ALA A 61 -15.74 -14.56 15.20
CA ALA A 61 -17.09 -15.04 15.51
C ALA A 61 -17.18 -15.48 16.99
N PRO A 62 -18.39 -15.47 17.58
CA PRO A 62 -18.61 -16.09 18.89
C PRO A 62 -18.20 -17.58 18.85
N ASN A 63 -17.49 -18.04 19.89
CA ASN A 63 -17.03 -19.43 20.10
C ASN A 63 -15.93 -19.95 19.15
N ASN A 64 -15.01 -19.08 18.71
CA ASN A 64 -13.80 -19.47 17.97
C ASN A 64 -12.54 -19.46 18.84
#